data_AF-A0A3D5MWS0-F1
#
_entry.id   AF-A0A3D5MWS0-F1
#
_cell.length_a   1.000
_cell.length_b   1.000
_cell.length_c   1.000
_cell.angle_alpha   90.00
_cell.angle_beta   90.00
_cell.angle_gamma   90.00
#
_symmetry.space_group_name_H-M   'P 1'
#
loop_
_entity.id
_entity.type
_entity.pdbx_description
1 polymer ?
#
loop_
_entity_poly.entity_id
_entity_poly.type
_entity_poly.pdbx_seq_one_letter_code
_entity_poly.pdbx_strand_id
1 'polypeptide(L)'
;MKSKLINRLIIFSLISITSIAVMPEKASAAWISNYYGGWAYSDGYYLATGWKLIDGKWYYFNSNGYMMTGWVNDGGKWYYLDGNGAMQTGVIQVEGKVYLMSNSGDMQVGLAVVNGKEYNFADNGACIGNDMPMPNIAFDYFGNSTMPFIPSQIINTNIGITNELPSDGEEKTIEYKITYKDKDNILEVRKFNADTKARIYEPSKNGYNFVEWNTDEDGDGKSYKADQLITLTNNITLYAQWERKKDNNTDAENEIIKVTSINIKVPGNTSNSGVATISNDSKIQLSAIVTPSNATDRKVEWSIQPSTTGGKATISSNGVLTPTSQGFITVVAKSKDGAYAERKILIE
;
A
#
# COMPACT_ATOMS: atom_id res chain seq x y z
N MET A 1 -20.44 67.84 77.25
CA MET A 1 -19.01 68.00 77.64
C MET A 1 -18.14 67.89 76.40
N LYS A 2 -17.22 68.85 76.22
CA LYS A 2 -16.07 68.85 75.29
C LYS A 2 -15.21 67.59 75.58
N SER A 3 -14.49 66.94 74.67
CA SER A 3 -13.50 67.45 73.70
C SER A 3 -13.12 66.41 72.64
N LYS A 4 -12.80 66.89 71.42
CA LYS A 4 -12.10 66.19 70.33
C LYS A 4 -10.61 65.94 70.65
N LEU A 5 -9.96 65.13 69.79
CA LEU A 5 -8.52 64.99 69.43
C LEU A 5 -7.89 63.67 69.94
N ILE A 6 -7.10 62.84 69.21
CA ILE A 6 -6.38 62.91 67.93
C ILE A 6 -5.97 61.47 67.48
N ASN A 7 -5.74 61.29 66.17
CA ASN A 7 -5.20 60.14 65.43
C ASN A 7 -3.81 59.60 65.87
N ARG A 8 -3.63 58.27 65.82
CA ARG A 8 -2.38 57.53 65.55
C ARG A 8 -2.76 56.22 64.80
N LEU A 9 -2.44 56.05 63.51
CA LEU A 9 -1.18 55.57 62.89
C LEU A 9 -1.15 54.03 62.66
N ILE A 10 -0.86 53.67 61.41
CA ILE A 10 -0.14 52.47 60.88
C ILE A 10 -0.99 51.29 60.35
N ILE A 11 -0.97 51.22 59.02
CA ILE A 11 -1.22 50.08 58.11
C ILE A 11 -0.23 48.94 58.41
N PHE A 12 -0.67 47.68 58.49
CA PHE A 12 0.11 46.52 58.01
C PHE A 12 -0.76 45.25 57.79
N SER A 13 -0.82 44.83 56.51
CA SER A 13 -0.95 43.45 56.00
C SER A 13 -2.23 42.62 56.23
N LEU A 14 -3.09 42.57 55.20
CA LEU A 14 -4.07 41.49 54.97
C LEU A 14 -3.32 40.17 54.68
N ILE A 15 -3.30 39.22 55.61
CA ILE A 15 -3.08 37.80 55.24
C ILE A 15 -4.45 37.21 54.97
N SER A 16 -4.87 37.32 53.71
CA SER A 16 -5.96 36.50 53.18
C SER A 16 -5.48 35.05 53.17
N ILE A 17 -5.83 34.26 54.19
CA ILE A 17 -5.80 32.81 54.07
C ILE A 17 -6.92 32.47 53.09
N THR A 18 -6.58 32.31 51.81
CA THR A 18 -7.45 31.60 50.89
C THR A 18 -7.43 30.14 51.34
N SER A 19 -8.45 29.73 52.08
CA SER A 19 -8.80 28.33 52.18
C SER A 19 -9.12 27.88 50.76
N ILE A 20 -8.15 27.25 50.09
CA ILE A 20 -8.45 26.43 48.92
C ILE A 20 -9.28 25.28 49.47
N ALA A 21 -10.61 25.38 49.34
CA ALA A 21 -11.42 24.19 49.35
C ALA A 21 -10.92 23.35 48.18
N VAL A 22 -10.13 22.33 48.47
CA VAL A 22 -9.90 21.25 47.51
C VAL A 22 -11.27 20.59 47.37
N MET A 23 -12.05 21.05 46.40
CA MET A 23 -13.22 20.32 45.97
C MET A 23 -12.67 18.96 45.50
N PRO A 24 -13.20 17.81 45.94
CA PRO A 24 -12.88 16.58 45.26
C PRO A 24 -13.34 16.78 43.82
N GLU A 25 -12.40 16.84 42.87
CA GLU A 25 -12.77 16.68 41.47
C GLU A 25 -13.55 15.39 41.41
N LYS A 26 -14.81 15.47 41.02
CA LYS A 26 -15.64 14.29 40.81
C LYS A 26 -14.83 13.44 39.83
N ALA A 27 -14.31 12.30 40.29
CA ALA A 27 -13.73 11.26 39.47
C ALA A 27 -14.75 10.95 38.37
N SER A 28 -14.57 11.56 37.20
CA SER A 28 -15.50 11.41 36.09
C SER A 28 -15.09 10.14 35.39
N ALA A 29 -15.75 9.04 35.75
CA ALA A 29 -15.52 7.79 35.06
C ALA A 29 -15.88 7.97 33.58
N ALA A 30 -14.96 7.58 32.69
CA ALA A 30 -15.05 7.90 31.27
C ALA A 30 -14.46 6.78 30.41
N TRP A 31 -15.14 6.53 29.30
CA TRP A 31 -14.59 5.78 28.19
C TRP A 31 -13.52 6.62 27.50
N ILE A 32 -12.35 6.03 27.28
CA ILE A 32 -11.20 6.64 26.63
C ILE A 32 -10.85 5.76 25.42
N SER A 33 -10.90 6.32 24.23
CA SER A 33 -10.43 5.64 23.01
C SER A 33 -9.00 6.07 22.70
N ASN A 34 -8.13 5.12 22.33
CA ASN A 34 -6.83 5.43 21.76
C ASN A 34 -6.94 5.74 20.25
N TYR A 35 -5.87 6.25 19.64
CA TYR A 35 -5.80 6.53 18.19
C TYR A 35 -5.99 5.27 17.32
N TYR A 36 -5.81 4.08 17.91
CA TYR A 36 -5.85 2.77 17.26
C TYR A 36 -7.21 2.05 17.43
N GLY A 37 -8.23 2.72 17.98
CA GLY A 37 -9.57 2.15 18.15
C GLY A 37 -9.76 1.28 19.39
N GLY A 38 -8.70 1.06 20.18
CA GLY A 38 -8.78 0.39 21.47
C GLY A 38 -9.46 1.27 22.51
N TRP A 39 -10.39 0.68 23.27
CA TRP A 39 -11.13 1.37 24.31
C TRP A 39 -10.57 1.06 25.68
N ALA A 40 -10.56 2.03 26.58
CA ALA A 40 -10.22 1.89 27.98
C ALA A 40 -11.31 2.58 28.81
N TYR A 41 -11.41 2.20 30.08
CA TYR A 41 -12.31 2.88 31.01
C TYR A 41 -11.50 3.41 32.18
N SER A 42 -11.55 4.73 32.39
CA SER A 42 -10.91 5.38 33.53
C SER A 42 -11.95 5.68 34.60
N ASP A 43 -11.60 5.52 35.87
CA ASP A 43 -12.37 6.02 37.01
C ASP A 43 -11.87 7.38 37.52
N GLY A 44 -11.08 8.09 36.71
CA GLY A 44 -10.51 9.41 37.03
C GLY A 44 -9.09 9.35 37.59
N TYR A 45 -8.66 8.22 38.17
CA TYR A 45 -7.30 8.05 38.67
C TYR A 45 -6.58 6.85 38.04
N TYR A 46 -7.30 5.78 37.69
CA TYR A 46 -6.71 4.56 37.13
C TYR A 46 -7.54 4.02 35.97
N LEU A 47 -6.87 3.28 35.07
CA LEU A 47 -7.55 2.47 34.06
C LEU A 47 -8.11 1.20 34.69
N ALA A 48 -9.31 0.83 34.30
CA ALA A 48 -9.93 -0.44 34.65
C ALA A 48 -9.09 -1.60 34.11
N THR A 49 -8.92 -2.64 34.92
CA THR A 49 -8.32 -3.93 34.53
C THR A 49 -9.23 -5.04 35.01
N GLY A 50 -9.22 -6.18 34.32
CA GLY A 50 -10.14 -7.29 34.59
C GLY A 50 -11.60 -6.95 34.32
N TRP A 51 -12.51 -7.65 34.99
CA TRP A 51 -13.96 -7.48 34.84
C TRP A 51 -14.47 -6.17 35.43
N LYS A 52 -15.28 -5.43 34.67
CA LYS A 52 -15.94 -4.21 35.11
C LYS A 52 -17.39 -4.16 34.64
N LEU A 53 -18.30 -3.84 35.55
CA LEU A 53 -19.69 -3.54 35.26
C LEU A 53 -19.84 -2.05 34.96
N ILE A 54 -20.26 -1.71 33.74
CA ILE A 54 -20.45 -0.33 33.27
C ILE A 54 -21.83 -0.26 32.62
N ASP A 55 -22.68 0.65 33.07
CA ASP A 55 -24.05 0.85 32.55
C ASP A 55 -24.88 -0.44 32.41
N GLY A 56 -24.72 -1.35 33.37
CA GLY A 56 -25.45 -2.63 33.43
C GLY A 56 -24.89 -3.74 32.53
N LYS A 57 -23.75 -3.52 31.86
CA LYS A 57 -23.06 -4.52 31.04
C LYS A 57 -21.68 -4.85 31.59
N TRP A 58 -21.29 -6.11 31.50
CA TRP A 58 -19.95 -6.55 31.89
C TRP A 58 -18.98 -6.41 30.72
N TYR A 59 -17.80 -5.89 31.02
CA TYR A 59 -16.68 -5.71 30.13
C TYR A 59 -15.44 -6.32 30.77
N TYR A 60 -14.48 -6.76 29.97
CA TYR A 60 -13.18 -7.22 30.46
C TYR A 60 -12.08 -6.33 29.90
N PHE A 61 -11.14 -5.93 30.75
CA PHE A 61 -9.98 -5.13 30.37
C PHE A 61 -8.69 -5.92 30.62
N ASN A 62 -7.75 -5.92 29.69
CA ASN A 62 -6.45 -6.56 29.90
C ASN A 62 -5.62 -5.82 30.98
N SER A 63 -4.43 -6.35 31.27
CA SER A 63 -3.49 -5.78 32.24
C SER A 63 -3.02 -4.37 31.90
N ASN A 64 -3.09 -3.96 30.63
CA ASN A 64 -2.75 -2.62 30.17
C ASN A 64 -3.96 -1.65 30.20
N GLY A 65 -5.14 -2.14 30.59
CA GLY A 65 -6.37 -1.36 30.71
C GLY A 65 -7.15 -1.19 29.42
N TYR A 66 -6.83 -1.96 28.37
CA TYR A 66 -7.60 -1.98 27.12
C TYR A 66 -8.73 -3.01 27.22
N MET A 67 -9.91 -2.62 26.76
CA MET A 67 -11.12 -3.41 26.67
C MET A 67 -10.93 -4.52 25.65
N MET A 68 -11.31 -5.73 26.03
CA MET A 68 -11.25 -6.90 25.17
C MET A 68 -12.58 -7.10 24.43
N THR A 69 -12.51 -7.77 23.29
CA THR A 69 -13.66 -8.24 22.50
C THR A 69 -13.44 -9.70 22.11
N GLY A 70 -14.50 -10.39 21.70
CA GLY A 70 -14.44 -11.80 21.36
C GLY A 70 -14.28 -12.71 22.57
N TRP A 71 -13.69 -13.89 22.35
CA TRP A 71 -13.47 -14.88 23.41
C TRP A 71 -12.46 -14.38 24.44
N VAL A 72 -12.65 -14.65 25.73
CA VAL A 72 -11.69 -14.32 26.80
C VAL A 72 -11.53 -15.53 27.70
N ASN A 73 -10.27 -15.93 27.95
CA ASN A 73 -9.97 -16.91 29.00
C ASN A 73 -9.59 -16.17 30.28
N ASP A 74 -10.40 -16.33 31.31
CA ASP A 74 -10.11 -15.80 32.64
C ASP A 74 -10.20 -16.94 33.66
N GLY A 75 -9.08 -17.27 34.29
CA GLY A 75 -9.00 -18.33 35.29
C GLY A 75 -9.40 -19.72 34.79
N GLY A 76 -9.18 -20.02 33.50
CA GLY A 76 -9.55 -21.30 32.88
C GLY A 76 -11.02 -21.40 32.46
N LYS A 77 -11.78 -20.32 32.62
CA LYS A 77 -13.15 -20.19 32.12
C LYS A 77 -13.17 -19.32 30.87
N TRP A 78 -14.01 -19.70 29.92
CA TRP A 78 -14.18 -18.98 28.66
C TRP A 78 -15.40 -18.09 28.71
N TYR A 79 -15.27 -16.86 28.22
CA TYR A 79 -16.33 -15.86 28.10
C TYR A 79 -16.34 -15.32 26.68
N TYR A 80 -17.47 -14.76 26.24
CA TYR A 80 -17.54 -14.09 24.93
C TYR A 80 -18.03 -12.66 25.10
N LEU A 81 -17.27 -11.70 24.58
CA LEU A 81 -17.58 -10.28 24.51
C LEU A 81 -17.93 -9.93 23.07
N ASP A 82 -19.02 -9.19 22.84
CA ASP A 82 -19.37 -8.72 21.50
C ASP A 82 -18.37 -7.68 20.96
N GLY A 83 -18.59 -7.21 19.73
CA GLY A 83 -17.73 -6.18 19.11
C GLY A 83 -17.71 -4.85 19.85
N ASN A 84 -18.66 -4.59 20.75
CA ASN A 84 -18.67 -3.43 21.65
C ASN A 84 -18.08 -3.75 23.02
N GLY A 85 -17.54 -4.95 23.23
CA GLY A 85 -16.94 -5.42 24.48
C GLY A 85 -17.93 -5.92 25.52
N ALA A 86 -19.23 -5.96 25.21
CA ALA A 86 -20.23 -6.39 26.18
C ALA A 86 -20.31 -7.92 26.26
N MET A 87 -20.21 -8.45 27.47
CA MET A 87 -20.28 -9.88 27.74
C MET A 87 -21.65 -10.48 27.40
N GLN A 88 -21.61 -11.62 26.73
CA GLN A 88 -22.79 -12.36 26.31
C GLN A 88 -23.14 -13.50 27.26
N THR A 89 -24.42 -13.84 27.32
CA THR A 89 -24.99 -14.92 28.14
C THR A 89 -26.01 -15.71 27.31
N GLY A 90 -26.38 -16.91 27.75
CA GLY A 90 -27.35 -17.76 27.06
C GLY A 90 -26.79 -18.44 25.81
N VAL A 91 -27.68 -18.86 24.90
CA VAL A 91 -27.26 -19.54 23.66
C VAL A 91 -26.83 -18.51 22.64
N ILE A 92 -25.57 -18.57 22.21
CA ILE A 92 -25.01 -17.67 21.20
C ILE A 92 -24.49 -18.46 20.00
N GLN A 93 -24.43 -17.81 18.84
CA GLN A 93 -23.73 -18.33 17.68
C GLN A 93 -22.54 -17.44 17.33
N VAL A 94 -21.39 -18.04 17.13
CA VAL A 94 -20.16 -17.35 16.72
C VAL A 94 -19.57 -18.12 15.56
N GLU A 95 -19.39 -17.46 14.42
CA GLU A 95 -18.80 -18.08 13.21
C GLU A 95 -19.53 -19.37 12.78
N GLY A 96 -20.86 -19.39 12.93
CA GLY A 96 -21.69 -20.55 12.57
C GLY A 96 -21.74 -21.66 13.62
N LYS A 97 -20.88 -21.63 14.64
CA LYS A 97 -20.89 -22.58 15.77
C LYS A 97 -21.78 -22.08 16.90
N VAL A 98 -22.53 -22.98 17.55
CA VAL A 98 -23.45 -22.65 18.64
C VAL A 98 -22.78 -22.94 19.98
N TYR A 99 -22.89 -22.03 20.93
CA TYR A 99 -22.31 -22.12 22.28
C TYR A 99 -23.38 -21.82 23.33
N LEU A 100 -23.22 -22.38 24.53
CA LEU A 100 -24.04 -22.04 25.69
C LEU A 100 -23.19 -21.31 26.73
N MET A 101 -23.60 -20.09 27.05
CA MET A 101 -22.98 -19.27 28.10
C MET A 101 -23.90 -19.25 29.33
N SER A 102 -23.32 -19.35 30.52
CA SER A 102 -24.06 -19.24 31.78
C SER A 102 -24.59 -17.81 32.00
N ASN A 103 -25.41 -17.60 33.03
CA ASN A 103 -25.83 -16.26 33.44
C ASN A 103 -24.67 -15.38 33.96
N SER A 104 -23.57 -16.01 34.40
CA SER A 104 -22.32 -15.33 34.77
C SER A 104 -21.37 -15.18 33.59
N GLY A 105 -21.77 -15.63 32.39
CA GLY A 105 -21.03 -15.51 31.15
C GLY A 105 -20.02 -16.61 30.87
N ASP A 106 -19.83 -17.59 31.77
CA ASP A 106 -18.90 -18.70 31.52
C ASP A 106 -19.47 -19.73 30.53
N MET A 107 -18.65 -20.13 29.57
CA MET A 107 -18.98 -21.09 28.52
C MET A 107 -19.15 -22.49 29.12
N GLN A 108 -20.26 -23.14 28.77
CA GLN A 108 -20.58 -24.49 29.20
C GLN A 108 -19.99 -25.51 28.23
N VAL A 109 -19.61 -26.67 28.76
CA VAL A 109 -19.14 -27.85 28.03
C VAL A 109 -19.89 -29.09 28.52
N GLY A 110 -19.90 -30.14 27.71
CA GLY A 110 -20.59 -31.39 28.01
C GLY A 110 -22.11 -31.30 27.84
N LEU A 111 -22.83 -32.17 28.57
CA LEU A 111 -24.28 -32.25 28.50
C LEU A 111 -24.95 -31.06 29.22
N ALA A 112 -25.83 -30.33 28.53
CA ALA A 112 -26.58 -29.22 29.11
C ALA A 112 -28.04 -29.20 28.64
N VAL A 113 -28.92 -28.69 29.50
CA VAL A 113 -30.36 -28.57 29.22
C VAL A 113 -30.70 -27.13 28.83
N VAL A 114 -31.25 -26.94 27.63
CA VAL A 114 -31.75 -25.66 27.13
C VAL A 114 -33.24 -25.79 26.83
N ASN A 115 -34.08 -24.98 27.49
CA ASN A 115 -35.54 -25.01 27.34
C ASN A 115 -36.17 -26.41 27.51
N GLY A 116 -35.63 -27.19 28.45
CA GLY A 116 -36.14 -28.54 28.76
C GLY A 116 -35.67 -29.65 27.82
N LYS A 117 -34.75 -29.35 26.90
CA LYS A 117 -34.14 -30.31 25.97
C LYS A 117 -32.63 -30.39 26.17
N GLU A 118 -32.09 -31.60 26.09
CA GLU A 118 -30.67 -31.87 26.24
C GLU A 118 -29.90 -31.63 24.94
N TYR A 119 -28.73 -31.00 25.07
CA TYR A 119 -27.76 -30.77 24.01
C TYR A 119 -26.37 -31.11 24.52
N ASN A 120 -25.49 -31.51 23.61
CA ASN A 120 -24.11 -31.85 23.95
C ASN A 120 -23.15 -30.80 23.38
N PHE A 121 -22.27 -30.29 24.21
CA PHE A 121 -21.25 -29.31 23.86
C PHE A 121 -19.88 -29.97 24.00
N ALA A 122 -19.05 -29.88 22.96
CA ALA A 122 -17.69 -30.42 22.98
C ALA A 122 -16.80 -29.67 23.97
N ASP A 123 -15.58 -30.16 24.19
CA ASP A 123 -14.60 -29.53 25.12
C ASP A 123 -14.22 -28.10 24.70
N ASN A 124 -14.35 -27.78 23.40
CA ASN A 124 -14.20 -26.41 22.89
C ASN A 124 -15.48 -25.56 22.98
N GLY A 125 -16.52 -26.07 23.64
CA GLY A 125 -17.81 -25.41 23.88
C GLY A 125 -18.77 -25.40 22.70
N ALA A 126 -18.37 -25.89 21.52
CA ALA A 126 -19.28 -25.93 20.38
C ALA A 126 -20.33 -27.03 20.54
N CYS A 127 -21.59 -26.70 20.29
CA CYS A 127 -22.68 -27.67 20.24
C CYS A 127 -22.43 -28.68 19.12
N ILE A 128 -22.57 -29.96 19.45
CA ILE A 128 -22.38 -31.08 18.53
C ILE A 128 -23.68 -31.87 18.36
N GLY A 129 -23.82 -32.53 17.21
CA GLY A 129 -25.00 -33.30 16.84
C GLY A 129 -25.87 -32.64 15.78
N ASN A 130 -26.92 -33.35 15.38
CA ASN A 130 -27.83 -32.91 14.31
C ASN A 130 -28.91 -31.93 14.78
N ASP A 131 -29.01 -31.74 16.09
CA ASP A 131 -30.06 -30.98 16.74
C ASP A 131 -29.39 -29.98 17.69
N MET A 132 -29.63 -28.70 17.45
CA MET A 132 -28.94 -27.61 18.14
C MET A 132 -29.96 -26.64 18.74
N PRO A 133 -29.67 -26.03 19.90
CA PRO A 133 -30.55 -25.02 20.45
C PRO A 133 -30.55 -23.80 19.54
N MET A 134 -31.72 -23.15 19.39
CA MET A 134 -31.82 -21.90 18.64
C MET A 134 -31.03 -20.81 19.36
N PRO A 135 -30.04 -20.16 18.71
CA PRO A 135 -29.30 -19.09 19.34
C PRO A 135 -30.16 -17.85 19.56
N ASN A 136 -29.97 -17.19 20.70
CA ASN A 136 -30.62 -15.93 21.02
C ASN A 136 -30.04 -14.77 20.18
N ILE A 137 -28.75 -14.86 19.89
CA ILE A 137 -27.97 -13.89 19.14
C ILE A 137 -26.86 -14.61 18.38
N ALA A 138 -26.46 -14.03 17.25
CA ALA A 138 -25.36 -14.53 16.46
C ALA A 138 -24.36 -13.42 16.19
N PHE A 139 -23.11 -13.81 15.98
CA PHE A 139 -21.99 -12.93 15.74
C PHE A 139 -21.18 -13.43 14.55
N ASP A 140 -20.79 -12.50 13.69
CA ASP A 140 -19.75 -12.77 12.70
C ASP A 140 -18.38 -12.90 13.38
N TYR A 141 -17.35 -13.13 12.57
CA TYR A 141 -15.95 -13.20 13.03
C TYR A 141 -15.49 -11.92 13.77
N PHE A 142 -16.20 -10.79 13.59
CA PHE A 142 -15.84 -9.48 14.14
C PHE A 142 -16.58 -9.17 15.45
N GLY A 143 -17.46 -10.07 15.90
CA GLY A 143 -18.32 -9.79 17.05
C GLY A 143 -19.48 -8.84 16.72
N ASN A 144 -19.73 -8.56 15.43
CA ASN A 144 -20.91 -7.80 15.04
C ASN A 144 -22.13 -8.73 15.08
N SER A 145 -23.24 -8.21 15.59
CA SER A 145 -24.49 -8.96 15.61
C SER A 145 -24.95 -9.30 14.20
N THR A 146 -25.29 -10.56 14.00
CA THR A 146 -25.85 -11.12 12.75
C THR A 146 -27.16 -11.85 13.04
N MET A 147 -27.85 -12.24 11.98
CA MET A 147 -29.08 -13.04 12.11
C MET A 147 -28.72 -14.47 12.50
N PRO A 148 -29.26 -14.99 13.62
CA PRO A 148 -29.03 -16.38 14.02
C PRO A 148 -29.58 -17.37 12.99
N PHE A 149 -28.83 -18.45 12.76
CA PHE A 149 -29.31 -19.59 11.96
C PHE A 149 -28.83 -20.90 12.57
N ILE A 150 -29.64 -21.96 12.44
CA ILE A 150 -29.20 -23.32 12.78
C ILE A 150 -28.71 -24.02 11.50
N PRO A 151 -27.51 -24.63 11.48
CA PRO A 151 -26.95 -25.28 10.29
C PRO A 151 -27.82 -26.36 9.66
N SER A 152 -28.80 -26.93 10.38
CA SER A 152 -29.81 -27.84 9.81
C SER A 152 -30.69 -27.20 8.72
N GLN A 153 -30.60 -25.88 8.51
CA GLN A 153 -31.23 -25.15 7.39
C GLN A 153 -30.28 -24.83 6.23
N ILE A 154 -28.99 -25.21 6.29
CA ILE A 154 -28.02 -24.97 5.21
C ILE A 154 -27.63 -26.30 4.57
N ILE A 155 -28.21 -26.59 3.40
CA ILE A 155 -27.71 -27.62 2.48
C ILE A 155 -26.48 -27.04 1.78
N ASN A 156 -25.32 -27.02 2.44
CA ASN A 156 -24.03 -26.91 1.76
C ASN A 156 -22.87 -27.36 2.67
N THR A 157 -22.32 -28.52 2.31
CA THR A 157 -21.27 -29.26 2.99
C THR A 157 -19.89 -28.66 2.77
N ASN A 158 -19.58 -27.49 3.34
CA ASN A 158 -18.21 -26.95 3.36
C ASN A 158 -17.92 -25.95 4.51
N ILE A 159 -18.62 -26.04 5.64
CA ILE A 159 -18.17 -25.35 6.87
C ILE A 159 -17.31 -26.36 7.64
N GLY A 160 -16.00 -26.25 7.51
CA GLY A 160 -15.05 -27.06 8.28
C GLY A 160 -15.25 -26.79 9.76
N ILE A 161 -15.87 -27.74 10.47
CA ILE A 161 -15.96 -27.73 11.92
C ILE A 161 -14.55 -28.02 12.44
N THR A 162 -13.79 -26.98 12.76
CA THR A 162 -12.47 -27.13 13.38
C THR A 162 -12.63 -27.53 14.86
N ASN A 163 -11.82 -28.48 15.32
CA ASN A 163 -11.71 -28.91 16.73
C ASN A 163 -10.90 -27.93 17.58
N GLU A 164 -10.62 -26.74 17.06
CA GLU A 164 -9.80 -25.74 17.75
C GLU A 164 -10.60 -25.16 18.93
N LEU A 165 -9.92 -25.01 20.07
CA LEU A 165 -10.43 -24.26 21.22
C LEU A 165 -10.65 -22.81 20.78
N PRO A 166 -11.66 -22.10 21.33
CA PRO A 166 -11.76 -20.67 21.13
C PRO A 166 -10.43 -20.02 21.53
N SER A 167 -9.83 -19.18 20.68
CA SER A 167 -8.58 -18.49 21.08
C SER A 167 -8.93 -17.37 22.07
N ASP A 168 -8.09 -17.19 23.10
CA ASP A 168 -8.18 -16.10 24.07
C ASP A 168 -7.94 -14.82 23.30
N GLY A 169 -8.95 -13.96 23.35
CA GLY A 169 -9.01 -12.71 22.64
C GLY A 169 -8.08 -11.72 23.29
N GLU A 170 -6.77 -11.97 23.23
CA GLU A 170 -5.84 -10.92 22.88
C GLU A 170 -6.46 -10.17 21.71
N GLU A 171 -6.66 -8.86 21.88
CA GLU A 171 -7.29 -7.91 20.97
C GLU A 171 -7.48 -8.52 19.57
N LYS A 172 -8.64 -9.17 19.32
CA LYS A 172 -8.88 -9.92 18.07
C LYS A 172 -9.13 -8.93 16.95
N THR A 173 -8.03 -8.36 16.54
CA THR A 173 -7.91 -7.54 15.38
C THR A 173 -7.97 -8.46 14.19
N ILE A 174 -8.99 -8.25 13.38
CA ILE A 174 -9.19 -9.01 12.16
C ILE A 174 -8.02 -8.71 11.26
N GLU A 175 -7.12 -9.67 11.11
CA GLU A 175 -5.92 -9.40 10.35
C GLU A 175 -6.21 -9.57 8.86
N TYR A 176 -6.37 -8.45 8.15
CA TYR A 176 -6.37 -8.45 6.69
C TYR A 176 -4.94 -8.45 6.17
N LYS A 177 -4.73 -9.25 5.15
CA LYS A 177 -3.47 -9.35 4.44
C LYS A 177 -3.52 -8.52 3.16
N ILE A 178 -2.51 -7.67 2.98
CA ILE A 178 -2.12 -7.16 1.67
C ILE A 178 -0.98 -8.03 1.16
N THR A 179 -1.21 -8.69 0.02
CA THR A 179 -0.16 -9.39 -0.71
C THR A 179 0.32 -8.48 -1.83
N TYR A 180 1.59 -8.06 -1.77
CA TYR A 180 2.22 -7.24 -2.78
C TYR A 180 2.99 -8.12 -3.76
N LYS A 181 2.67 -8.05 -5.05
CA LYS A 181 3.27 -8.88 -6.10
C LYS A 181 3.90 -8.07 -7.23
N ASP A 182 4.94 -8.62 -7.83
CA ASP A 182 5.44 -8.25 -9.16
C ASP A 182 5.28 -9.48 -10.05
N LYS A 183 4.20 -9.47 -10.85
CA LYS A 183 3.71 -10.65 -11.59
C LYS A 183 3.44 -11.84 -10.66
N ASP A 184 4.12 -12.96 -10.91
CA ASP A 184 4.04 -14.16 -10.09
C ASP A 184 4.82 -14.05 -8.78
N ASN A 185 5.79 -13.14 -8.68
CA ASN A 185 6.64 -13.01 -7.51
C ASN A 185 5.95 -12.25 -6.38
N ILE A 186 6.01 -12.78 -5.16
CA ILE A 186 5.53 -12.08 -3.96
C ILE A 186 6.68 -11.20 -3.45
N LEU A 187 6.48 -9.89 -3.50
CA LEU A 187 7.45 -8.92 -2.99
C LEU A 187 7.37 -8.78 -1.48
N GLU A 188 6.16 -8.71 -0.94
CA GLU A 188 5.92 -8.44 0.47
C GLU A 188 4.53 -8.96 0.87
N VAL A 189 4.40 -9.42 2.11
CA VAL A 189 3.12 -9.70 2.73
C VAL A 189 3.02 -8.86 3.98
N ARG A 190 2.01 -7.98 4.05
CA ARG A 190 1.74 -7.21 5.26
C ARG A 190 0.38 -7.55 5.82
N LYS A 191 0.37 -7.58 7.14
CA LYS A 191 -0.77 -7.94 7.96
C LYS A 191 -1.24 -6.69 8.68
N PHE A 192 -2.53 -6.44 8.64
CA PHE A 192 -3.13 -5.25 9.20
C PHE A 192 -4.39 -5.63 9.94
N ASN A 193 -4.51 -5.10 11.14
CA ASN A 193 -5.70 -5.17 11.95
C ASN A 193 -6.85 -4.45 11.24
N ALA A 194 -8.06 -5.02 11.18
CA ALA A 194 -9.21 -4.35 10.62
C ALA A 194 -9.46 -3.07 11.40
N ASP A 195 -10.05 -2.11 10.71
CA ASP A 195 -10.25 -0.73 11.19
C ASP A 195 -8.97 0.10 11.34
N THR A 196 -7.78 -0.48 11.11
CA THR A 196 -6.55 0.30 10.90
C THR A 196 -6.43 0.75 9.45
N LYS A 197 -5.84 1.93 9.25
CA LYS A 197 -5.47 2.39 7.91
C LYS A 197 -4.13 1.79 7.53
N ALA A 198 -4.14 0.90 6.54
CA ALA A 198 -2.93 0.36 5.95
C ALA A 198 -2.24 1.44 5.11
N ARG A 199 -1.00 1.79 5.47
CA ARG A 199 -0.14 2.63 4.62
C ARG A 199 0.44 1.75 3.52
N ILE A 200 0.14 2.12 2.29
CA ILE A 200 0.59 1.38 1.11
C ILE A 200 2.12 1.50 0.97
N TYR A 201 2.76 0.34 0.90
CA TYR A 201 4.20 0.19 0.75
C TYR A 201 4.71 0.74 -0.58
N GLU A 202 5.86 1.41 -0.61
CA GLU A 202 6.55 1.73 -1.87
C GLU A 202 7.66 0.71 -2.15
N PRO A 203 7.53 -0.15 -3.16
CA PRO A 203 8.58 -1.09 -3.53
C PRO A 203 9.67 -0.39 -4.35
N SER A 204 10.88 -0.94 -4.31
CA SER A 204 11.95 -0.53 -5.21
C SER A 204 12.35 -1.68 -6.12
N LYS A 205 12.48 -1.38 -7.41
CA LYS A 205 12.97 -2.29 -8.44
C LYS A 205 14.05 -1.58 -9.23
N ASN A 206 15.20 -2.24 -9.38
CA ASN A 206 16.33 -1.66 -10.11
C ASN A 206 15.94 -1.39 -11.56
N GLY A 207 16.23 -0.20 -12.08
CA GLY A 207 15.84 0.21 -13.44
C GLY A 207 14.35 0.57 -13.64
N TYR A 208 13.53 0.61 -12.57
CA TYR A 208 12.11 0.99 -12.67
C TYR A 208 11.70 2.02 -11.60
N ASN A 209 10.83 2.94 -11.98
CA ASN A 209 10.03 3.82 -11.14
C ASN A 209 8.76 3.06 -10.78
N PHE A 210 8.44 3.03 -9.49
CA PHE A 210 7.14 2.55 -9.05
C PHE A 210 6.07 3.57 -9.45
N VAL A 211 5.00 3.13 -10.11
CA VAL A 211 3.90 4.00 -10.54
C VAL A 211 2.79 3.95 -9.51
N GLU A 212 2.25 2.76 -9.29
CA GLU A 212 1.16 2.49 -8.38
C GLU A 212 0.99 0.98 -8.14
N TRP A 213 0.17 0.64 -7.17
CA TRP A 213 -0.35 -0.70 -6.97
C TRP A 213 -1.71 -0.81 -7.65
N ASN A 214 -1.99 -1.93 -8.29
CA ASN A 214 -3.29 -2.20 -8.90
C ASN A 214 -3.87 -3.54 -8.40
N THR A 215 -5.20 -3.66 -8.30
CA THR A 215 -5.82 -4.94 -7.91
C THR A 215 -5.75 -6.02 -8.99
N ASP A 216 -5.58 -5.61 -10.25
CA ASP A 216 -5.35 -6.51 -11.39
C ASP A 216 -3.92 -6.35 -11.91
N GLU A 217 -3.34 -7.47 -12.35
CA GLU A 217 -1.95 -7.52 -12.83
C GLU A 217 -1.72 -6.63 -14.05
N ASP A 218 -2.70 -6.56 -14.95
CA ASP A 218 -2.64 -5.79 -16.21
C ASP A 218 -2.88 -4.28 -16.02
N GLY A 219 -3.22 -3.85 -14.79
CA GLY A 219 -3.42 -2.42 -14.47
C GLY A 219 -4.84 -1.89 -14.69
N ASP A 220 -5.80 -2.73 -15.12
CA ASP A 220 -7.19 -2.34 -15.38
C ASP A 220 -8.08 -2.29 -14.12
N GLY A 221 -7.55 -2.77 -12.99
CA GLY A 221 -8.24 -2.79 -11.71
C GLY A 221 -8.15 -1.45 -10.95
N LYS A 222 -8.37 -1.49 -9.64
CA LYS A 222 -8.35 -0.30 -8.79
C LYS A 222 -6.92 0.09 -8.40
N SER A 223 -6.57 1.35 -8.68
CA SER A 223 -5.26 1.92 -8.40
C SER A 223 -5.09 2.42 -6.95
N TYR A 224 -3.89 2.23 -6.40
CA TYR A 224 -3.46 2.66 -5.08
C TYR A 224 -2.04 3.22 -5.12
N LYS A 225 -1.82 4.43 -4.63
CA LYS A 225 -0.49 5.07 -4.63
C LYS A 225 0.34 4.64 -3.42
N ALA A 226 1.66 4.69 -3.54
CA ALA A 226 2.57 4.64 -2.40
C ALA A 226 2.15 5.67 -1.33
N ASP A 227 2.32 5.31 -0.06
CA ASP A 227 1.95 6.12 1.10
C ASP A 227 0.47 6.44 1.27
N GLN A 228 -0.40 6.00 0.36
CA GLN A 228 -1.84 6.10 0.53
C GLN A 228 -2.27 5.32 1.78
N LEU A 229 -3.16 5.91 2.57
CA LEU A 229 -3.82 5.24 3.69
C LEU A 229 -5.13 4.64 3.22
N ILE A 230 -5.30 3.32 3.37
CA ILE A 230 -6.52 2.61 2.97
C ILE A 230 -7.11 1.80 4.13
N THR A 231 -8.44 1.74 4.21
CA THR A 231 -9.14 0.82 5.12
C THR A 231 -9.39 -0.48 4.39
N LEU A 232 -9.00 -1.59 5.00
CA LEU A 232 -9.23 -2.93 4.45
C LEU A 232 -10.53 -3.50 5.02
N THR A 233 -11.29 -4.16 4.15
CA THR A 233 -12.52 -4.91 4.50
C THR A 233 -12.40 -6.39 4.18
N ASN A 234 -11.28 -6.80 3.58
CA ASN A 234 -10.95 -8.16 3.17
C ASN A 234 -9.45 -8.24 2.81
N ASN A 235 -8.93 -9.45 2.66
CA ASN A 235 -7.60 -9.67 2.07
C ASN A 235 -7.58 -9.13 0.64
N ILE A 236 -6.51 -8.43 0.28
CA ILE A 236 -6.31 -7.91 -1.08
C ILE A 236 -4.95 -8.32 -1.61
N THR A 237 -4.89 -8.52 -2.92
CA THR A 237 -3.63 -8.67 -3.65
C THR A 237 -3.44 -7.42 -4.49
N LEU A 238 -2.24 -6.86 -4.44
CA LEU A 238 -1.84 -5.68 -5.17
C LEU A 238 -0.64 -6.02 -6.05
N TYR A 239 -0.74 -5.67 -7.32
CA TYR A 239 0.28 -5.88 -8.33
C TYR A 239 1.00 -4.57 -8.61
N ALA A 240 2.32 -4.60 -8.53
CA ALA A 240 3.14 -3.41 -8.72
C ALA A 240 3.12 -3.03 -10.20
N GLN A 241 2.65 -1.82 -10.47
CA GLN A 241 2.75 -1.19 -11.78
C GLN A 241 4.05 -0.39 -11.82
N TRP A 242 4.86 -0.69 -12.82
CA TRP A 242 6.20 -0.14 -12.97
C TRP A 242 6.29 0.66 -14.26
N GLU A 243 6.92 1.82 -14.17
CA GLU A 243 7.40 2.55 -15.33
C GLU A 243 8.92 2.37 -15.35
N ARG A 244 9.51 2.00 -16.49
CA ARG A 244 10.96 1.87 -16.55
C ARG A 244 11.61 3.22 -16.24
N LYS A 245 12.57 3.26 -15.30
CA LYS A 245 13.39 4.45 -15.08
C LYS A 245 14.04 4.77 -16.41
N LYS A 246 13.99 6.05 -16.78
CA LYS A 246 14.74 6.53 -17.94
C LYS A 246 16.22 6.48 -17.55
N ASP A 247 16.83 5.33 -17.77
CA ASP A 247 18.27 5.19 -17.65
C ASP A 247 18.90 6.00 -18.76
N ASN A 248 19.65 7.02 -18.37
CA ASN A 248 20.70 7.57 -19.21
C ASN A 248 21.81 6.51 -19.28
N ASN A 249 21.67 5.52 -20.19
CA ASN A 249 22.53 4.34 -20.51
C ASN A 249 22.45 3.13 -19.53
N THR A 250 22.16 1.88 -19.91
CA THR A 250 21.90 1.18 -21.19
C THR A 250 21.15 -0.15 -20.91
N ASP A 251 20.28 -0.56 -21.86
CA ASP A 251 19.44 -1.78 -21.99
C ASP A 251 17.93 -1.49 -21.80
N ALA A 252 17.25 -0.69 -22.62
CA ALA A 252 17.32 -0.51 -24.06
C ALA A 252 17.11 -1.80 -24.90
N GLU A 253 16.12 -2.61 -24.55
CA GLU A 253 15.35 -3.27 -25.62
C GLU A 253 14.07 -2.45 -25.86
N ASN A 254 14.07 -1.78 -27.02
CA ASN A 254 12.99 -1.02 -27.66
C ASN A 254 12.81 0.48 -27.33
N GLU A 255 13.87 1.22 -26.97
CA GLU A 255 13.86 2.67 -27.21
C GLU A 255 14.67 3.02 -28.47
N ILE A 256 13.99 3.60 -29.46
CA ILE A 256 14.59 4.00 -30.75
C ILE A 256 15.33 5.32 -30.54
N ILE A 257 16.67 5.26 -30.41
CA ILE A 257 17.57 6.41 -30.38
C ILE A 257 17.76 6.89 -31.82
N LYS A 258 17.06 7.97 -32.18
CA LYS A 258 17.10 8.54 -33.53
C LYS A 258 18.44 9.21 -33.81
N VAL A 259 18.91 9.10 -35.06
CA VAL A 259 20.00 9.95 -35.56
C VAL A 259 19.54 11.40 -35.59
N THR A 260 20.26 12.28 -34.89
CA THR A 260 19.96 13.72 -34.82
C THR A 260 20.87 14.55 -35.72
N SER A 261 22.09 14.10 -36.02
CA SER A 261 22.98 14.77 -36.98
C SER A 261 23.92 13.82 -37.70
N ILE A 262 24.36 14.23 -38.89
CA ILE A 262 25.33 13.53 -39.72
C ILE A 262 26.45 14.52 -40.08
N ASN A 263 27.68 14.04 -40.17
CA ASN A 263 28.82 14.82 -40.65
C ASN A 263 29.65 13.99 -41.64
N ILE A 264 29.78 14.48 -42.87
CA ILE A 264 30.52 13.79 -43.94
C ILE A 264 32.00 14.16 -43.88
N LYS A 265 32.84 13.15 -43.66
CA LYS A 265 34.30 13.27 -43.68
C LYS A 265 34.85 12.84 -45.04
N VAL A 266 35.72 13.69 -45.58
CA VAL A 266 36.52 13.42 -46.77
C VAL A 266 37.95 13.13 -46.31
N PRO A 267 38.55 11.97 -46.65
CA PRO A 267 39.92 11.65 -46.29
C PRO A 267 40.90 12.76 -46.68
N GLY A 268 41.82 13.09 -45.78
CA GLY A 268 42.82 14.16 -46.00
C GLY A 268 42.29 15.59 -45.78
N ASN A 269 40.99 15.79 -45.52
CA ASN A 269 40.43 17.10 -45.19
C ASN A 269 40.12 17.22 -43.69
N THR A 270 40.79 18.14 -43.00
CA THR A 270 40.66 18.33 -41.55
C THR A 270 39.51 19.26 -41.16
N SER A 271 38.94 20.02 -42.10
CA SER A 271 37.84 20.95 -41.83
C SER A 271 36.49 20.38 -42.25
N ASN A 272 35.52 20.45 -41.33
CA ASN A 272 34.12 20.11 -41.62
C ASN A 272 33.38 21.23 -42.38
N SER A 273 33.96 22.43 -42.40
CA SER A 273 33.41 23.61 -43.06
C SER A 273 34.28 24.01 -44.25
N GLY A 274 33.66 24.28 -45.40
CA GLY A 274 34.36 24.66 -46.64
C GLY A 274 34.21 23.65 -47.76
N VAL A 275 34.96 23.80 -48.84
CA VAL A 275 34.99 22.84 -49.96
C VAL A 275 36.10 21.83 -49.70
N ALA A 276 35.83 20.54 -49.89
CA ALA A 276 36.90 19.53 -49.95
C ALA A 276 37.37 19.33 -51.38
N THR A 277 38.67 19.16 -51.59
CA THR A 277 39.24 18.90 -52.92
C THR A 277 39.68 17.45 -53.03
N ILE A 278 39.36 16.79 -54.15
CA ILE A 278 39.80 15.43 -54.47
C ILE A 278 40.30 15.37 -55.92
N SER A 279 41.21 14.44 -56.20
CA SER A 279 41.67 14.18 -57.59
C SER A 279 40.64 13.38 -58.38
N ASN A 280 40.44 13.73 -59.65
CA ASN A 280 39.51 13.10 -60.59
C ASN A 280 39.81 11.62 -60.88
N ASP A 281 41.03 11.15 -60.64
CA ASP A 281 41.41 9.75 -60.89
C ASP A 281 41.36 8.88 -59.61
N SER A 282 41.07 9.51 -58.46
CA SER A 282 41.09 8.83 -57.17
C SER A 282 39.69 8.41 -56.73
N LYS A 283 39.49 7.10 -56.61
CA LYS A 283 38.34 6.54 -55.91
C LYS A 283 38.54 6.71 -54.41
N ILE A 284 37.60 7.37 -53.74
CA ILE A 284 37.75 7.76 -52.33
C ILE A 284 36.60 7.20 -51.50
N GLN A 285 36.95 6.63 -50.35
CA GLN A 285 35.99 6.19 -49.34
C GLN A 285 35.61 7.39 -48.46
N LEU A 286 34.37 7.89 -48.61
CA LEU A 286 33.82 8.85 -47.66
C LEU A 286 33.36 8.12 -46.40
N SER A 287 33.33 8.82 -45.27
CA SER A 287 32.75 8.30 -44.03
C SER A 287 31.78 9.31 -43.43
N ALA A 288 30.69 8.82 -42.84
CA ALA A 288 29.73 9.64 -42.12
C ALA A 288 29.91 9.43 -40.61
N ILE A 289 30.02 10.52 -39.86
CA ILE A 289 29.91 10.51 -38.40
C ILE A 289 28.46 10.81 -38.05
N VAL A 290 27.82 9.85 -37.37
CA VAL A 290 26.42 9.89 -36.98
C VAL A 290 26.34 10.23 -35.48
N THR A 291 25.50 11.20 -35.12
CA THR A 291 25.26 11.62 -33.73
C THR A 291 23.79 11.39 -33.36
N PRO A 292 23.48 10.90 -32.15
CA PRO A 292 24.45 10.42 -31.17
C PRO A 292 25.11 9.10 -31.63
N SER A 293 26.31 8.81 -31.12
CA SER A 293 27.07 7.60 -31.51
C SER A 293 26.37 6.30 -31.11
N ASN A 294 25.40 6.36 -30.20
CA ASN A 294 24.56 5.25 -29.76
C ASN A 294 23.18 5.21 -30.47
N ALA A 295 22.99 5.91 -31.60
CA ALA A 295 21.75 5.81 -32.37
C ALA A 295 21.44 4.36 -32.79
N THR A 296 20.16 3.98 -32.77
CA THR A 296 19.67 2.61 -32.97
C THR A 296 19.91 2.11 -34.41
N ASP A 297 19.75 2.98 -35.42
CA ASP A 297 20.10 2.70 -36.81
C ASP A 297 21.05 3.77 -37.35
N ARG A 298 22.33 3.43 -37.46
CA ARG A 298 23.40 4.35 -37.90
C ARG A 298 23.66 4.29 -39.41
N LYS A 299 22.84 3.57 -40.17
CA LYS A 299 23.00 3.48 -41.61
C LYS A 299 22.69 4.83 -42.25
N VAL A 300 23.48 5.16 -43.28
CA VAL A 300 23.28 6.36 -44.09
C VAL A 300 23.12 5.96 -45.54
N GLU A 301 22.15 6.58 -46.19
CA GLU A 301 21.95 6.51 -47.62
C GLU A 301 22.75 7.62 -48.27
N TRP A 302 23.63 7.23 -49.20
CA TRP A 302 24.49 8.15 -49.94
C TRP A 302 23.87 8.50 -51.27
N SER A 303 23.90 9.78 -51.62
CA SER A 303 23.51 10.26 -52.93
C SER A 303 24.35 11.48 -53.35
N ILE A 304 24.28 11.83 -54.62
CA ILE A 304 24.88 13.06 -55.16
C ILE A 304 23.73 13.93 -55.64
N GLN A 305 23.68 15.16 -55.16
CA GLN A 305 22.68 16.11 -55.60
C GLN A 305 22.90 16.40 -57.09
N PRO A 306 21.84 16.34 -57.93
CA PRO A 306 21.96 16.66 -59.35
C PRO A 306 22.50 18.07 -59.55
N SER A 307 23.50 18.21 -60.42
CA SER A 307 24.04 19.49 -60.86
C SER A 307 24.11 19.51 -62.38
N THR A 308 23.63 20.60 -63.00
CA THR A 308 23.61 20.76 -64.46
C THR A 308 24.87 21.42 -65.01
N THR A 309 25.71 22.00 -64.14
CA THR A 309 26.90 22.80 -64.51
C THR A 309 28.16 22.43 -63.72
N GLY A 310 28.10 21.38 -62.89
CA GLY A 310 29.19 20.95 -62.01
C GLY A 310 29.93 19.69 -62.45
N GLY A 311 30.74 19.16 -61.53
CA GLY A 311 31.41 17.87 -61.71
C GLY A 311 30.41 16.72 -61.70
N LYS A 312 30.86 15.55 -62.14
CA LYS A 312 30.05 14.33 -62.14
C LYS A 312 30.79 13.25 -61.40
N ALA A 313 30.08 12.50 -60.58
CA ALA A 313 30.61 11.33 -59.89
C ALA A 313 29.49 10.33 -59.66
N THR A 314 29.87 9.11 -59.29
CA THR A 314 28.96 8.11 -58.74
C THR A 314 29.33 7.87 -57.28
N ILE A 315 28.34 7.50 -56.46
CA ILE A 315 28.59 7.08 -55.09
C ILE A 315 27.89 5.74 -54.85
N SER A 316 28.63 4.79 -54.29
CA SER A 316 28.08 3.50 -53.90
C SER A 316 27.29 3.60 -52.60
N SER A 317 26.48 2.58 -52.29
CA SER A 317 25.76 2.45 -51.01
C SER A 317 26.69 2.48 -49.79
N ASN A 318 27.96 2.12 -49.97
CA ASN A 318 28.97 2.11 -48.91
C ASN A 318 29.75 3.43 -48.84
N GLY A 319 29.36 4.47 -49.56
CA GLY A 319 30.00 5.79 -49.49
C GLY A 319 31.29 5.91 -50.31
N VAL A 320 31.57 4.95 -51.21
CA VAL A 320 32.72 5.07 -52.11
C VAL A 320 32.36 5.99 -53.27
N LEU A 321 33.03 7.14 -53.33
CA LEU A 321 32.89 8.16 -54.36
C LEU A 321 33.86 7.86 -55.51
N THR A 322 33.33 7.77 -56.72
CA THR A 322 34.10 7.58 -57.96
C THR A 322 33.83 8.75 -58.91
N PRO A 323 34.76 9.70 -59.04
CA PRO A 323 34.66 10.79 -59.99
C PRO A 323 34.53 10.31 -61.43
N THR A 324 33.89 11.13 -62.26
CA THR A 324 33.73 10.91 -63.71
C THR A 324 33.98 12.18 -64.53
N SER A 325 33.88 13.37 -63.92
CA SER A 325 34.35 14.63 -64.50
C SER A 325 34.70 15.64 -63.40
N GLN A 326 35.68 16.51 -63.70
CA GLN A 326 36.09 17.63 -62.86
C GLN A 326 34.94 18.61 -62.60
N GLY A 327 35.03 19.31 -61.47
CA GLY A 327 34.08 20.34 -61.05
C GLY A 327 33.45 20.08 -59.68
N PHE A 328 32.53 20.95 -59.27
CA PHE A 328 31.88 20.83 -57.96
C PHE A 328 30.74 19.83 -57.97
N ILE A 329 30.70 18.98 -56.94
CA ILE A 329 29.57 18.12 -56.58
C ILE A 329 29.12 18.41 -55.15
N THR A 330 27.88 18.08 -54.84
CA THR A 330 27.38 18.02 -53.46
C THR A 330 27.00 16.59 -53.14
N VAL A 331 27.73 15.98 -52.20
CA VAL A 331 27.40 14.66 -51.68
C VAL A 331 26.44 14.82 -50.50
N VAL A 332 25.39 14.00 -50.49
CA VAL A 332 24.38 13.98 -49.44
C VAL A 332 24.42 12.63 -48.73
N ALA A 333 24.39 12.64 -47.40
CA ALA A 333 24.18 11.47 -46.56
C ALA A 333 22.91 11.67 -45.74
N LYS A 334 21.98 10.71 -45.79
CA LYS A 334 20.69 10.78 -45.08
C LYS A 334 20.48 9.54 -44.22
N SER A 335 20.02 9.70 -42.98
CA SER A 335 19.61 8.58 -42.13
C SER A 335 18.14 8.22 -42.34
N LYS A 336 17.77 7.01 -41.91
CA LYS A 336 16.37 6.57 -41.87
C LYS A 336 15.48 7.48 -41.02
N ASP A 337 16.03 8.07 -39.96
CA ASP A 337 15.31 8.98 -39.05
C ASP A 337 15.15 10.41 -39.60
N GLY A 338 15.68 10.69 -40.80
CA GLY A 338 15.50 11.96 -41.50
C GLY A 338 16.61 13.00 -41.27
N ALA A 339 17.61 12.71 -40.45
CA ALA A 339 18.80 13.55 -40.38
C ALA A 339 19.57 13.48 -41.69
N TYR A 340 20.14 14.61 -42.12
CA TYR A 340 20.90 14.68 -43.35
C TYR A 340 22.11 15.61 -43.21
N ALA A 341 23.10 15.40 -44.06
CA ALA A 341 24.26 16.26 -44.19
C ALA A 341 24.65 16.40 -45.65
N GLU A 342 25.21 17.57 -45.99
CA GLU A 342 25.69 17.88 -47.32
C GLU A 342 27.17 18.26 -47.27
N ARG A 343 27.93 17.79 -48.26
CA ARG A 343 29.35 18.12 -48.41
C ARG A 343 29.63 18.53 -49.84
N LYS A 344 30.02 19.79 -50.02
CA LYS A 344 30.52 20.28 -51.30
C LYS A 344 31.96 19.82 -51.51
N ILE A 345 32.20 19.15 -52.64
CA ILE A 345 33.50 18.61 -53.02
C ILE A 345 33.86 19.16 -54.41
N LEU A 346 35.06 19.70 -54.55
CA LEU A 346 35.68 20.04 -55.81
C LEU A 346 36.50 18.84 -56.30
N ILE A 347 36.20 18.37 -57.50
CA ILE A 347 36.97 17.34 -58.19
C ILE A 347 37.95 18.06 -59.13
N GLU A 348 39.25 17.91 -58.88
CA GLU A 348 40.36 18.50 -59.65
C GLU A 348 41.09 17.48 -60.52
#